data_AF-A0A7C2XTY7-F1
#
_entry.id   AF-A0A7C2XTY7-F1
#
_cell.length_a   1.000
_cell.length_b   1.000
_cell.length_c   1.000
_cell.angle_alpha   90.00
_cell.angle_beta   90.00
_cell.angle_gamma   90.00
#
_symmetry.space_group_name_H-M   'P 1'
#
loop_
_entity.id
_entity.type
_entity.pdbx_description
1 polymer ?
#
loop_
_entity_poly.entity_id
_entity_poly.type
_entity_poly.pdbx_seq_one_letter_code
_entity_poly.pdbx_strand_id
1 'polypeptide(L)'
;RLRARGYRPQIHPKRGSAFLFLLEEDRRRPLLWEDGRFVRRDGGSGFSAEELLEELAETPTRFSPNVALRPIVQDALLPTLVYVGGPSEIAYFAQLGPLYAALDLPQPQLCPRLSLTLVEPRPAELLARYGLALTDLFAGVAAIRQRLLERTLDDVRLFEDAHRAVADAVEKLRPLLRDAEPTLERPLERTKETMRRQIETLRQHYLQARARRDEVLSRQAQRLVLALAPQGMLQERAMNAFSFLARYGARLFRAIRDELEPDTRAHGVLFFSHSGEAGGPGAA
;
A
#
# COMPACT_ATOMS: atom_id res chain seq x y z
N ARG A 1 20.30 -8.98 -24.88
CA ARG A 1 21.07 -9.24 -23.64
C ARG A 1 20.17 -9.40 -22.41
N LEU A 2 19.41 -8.39 -21.98
CA LEU A 2 18.56 -8.49 -20.76
C LEU A 2 17.52 -9.63 -20.81
N ARG A 3 16.75 -9.74 -21.91
CA ARG A 3 15.75 -10.82 -22.07
C ARG A 3 16.36 -12.23 -21.96
N ALA A 4 17.55 -12.42 -22.52
CA ALA A 4 18.28 -13.70 -22.46
C ALA A 4 18.74 -14.08 -21.04
N ARG A 5 18.80 -13.09 -20.12
CA ARG A 5 19.09 -13.30 -18.70
C ARG A 5 17.82 -13.33 -17.84
N GLY A 6 16.63 -13.44 -18.44
CA GLY A 6 15.34 -13.51 -17.73
C GLY A 6 14.76 -12.17 -17.27
N TYR A 7 15.44 -11.05 -17.54
CA TYR A 7 14.93 -9.72 -17.17
C TYR A 7 13.90 -9.20 -18.16
N ARG A 8 12.88 -8.50 -17.65
CA ARG A 8 11.85 -7.81 -18.45
C ARG A 8 12.30 -6.37 -18.76
N PRO A 9 12.56 -6.02 -20.03
CA PRO A 9 12.91 -4.65 -20.42
C PRO A 9 11.78 -3.67 -20.07
N GLN A 10 12.14 -2.48 -19.61
CA GLN A 10 11.21 -1.40 -19.26
C GLN A 10 11.06 -0.37 -20.39
N ILE A 11 12.08 -0.22 -21.24
CA ILE A 11 12.03 0.69 -22.39
C ILE A 11 12.00 -0.18 -23.64
N HIS A 12 11.08 0.16 -24.53
CA HIS A 12 10.92 -0.48 -25.84
C HIS A 12 11.23 0.55 -26.92
N PRO A 13 12.53 0.80 -27.21
CA PRO A 13 12.88 1.78 -28.22
C PRO A 13 12.36 1.30 -29.58
N LYS A 14 11.68 2.19 -30.30
CA LYS A 14 11.29 1.92 -31.68
C LYS A 14 12.51 2.12 -32.57
N ARG A 15 12.64 1.29 -33.61
CA ARG A 15 13.63 1.52 -34.66
C ARG A 15 13.41 2.92 -35.25
N GLY A 16 14.49 3.66 -35.47
CA GLY A 16 14.42 5.04 -35.93
C GLY A 16 14.05 6.04 -34.82
N SER A 17 13.92 5.68 -33.54
CA SER A 17 13.75 6.73 -32.52
C SER A 17 15.01 7.59 -32.39
N ALA A 18 14.87 8.91 -32.50
CA ALA A 18 15.97 9.85 -32.27
C ALA A 18 16.18 10.18 -30.77
N PHE A 19 15.41 9.55 -29.88
CA PHE A 19 15.37 9.79 -28.45
C PHE A 19 15.07 11.24 -28.00
N LEU A 20 14.69 12.11 -28.92
CA LEU A 20 14.29 13.50 -28.69
C LEU A 20 12.80 13.70 -28.96
N PHE A 21 12.24 14.69 -28.30
CA PHE A 21 10.95 15.27 -28.63
C PHE A 21 11.13 16.73 -29.03
N LEU A 22 10.33 17.16 -29.99
CA LEU A 22 10.16 18.55 -30.38
C LEU A 22 8.91 19.13 -29.71
N LEU A 23 9.04 20.32 -29.16
CA LEU A 23 7.99 21.10 -28.50
C LEU A 23 7.50 22.17 -29.47
N GLU A 24 6.27 22.01 -29.97
CA GLU A 24 5.63 22.91 -30.94
C GLU A 24 4.15 23.04 -30.59
N GLU A 25 3.62 24.27 -30.57
CA GLU A 25 2.18 24.52 -30.37
C GLU A 25 1.62 23.81 -29.13
N ASP A 26 2.35 23.88 -28.01
CA ASP A 26 2.05 23.19 -26.74
C ASP A 26 1.98 21.64 -26.84
N ARG A 27 2.49 21.06 -27.94
CA ARG A 27 2.57 19.62 -28.14
C ARG A 27 4.01 19.13 -28.05
N ARG A 28 4.18 17.96 -27.43
CA ARG A 28 5.44 17.23 -27.36
C ARG A 28 5.44 16.07 -28.35
N ARG A 29 6.15 16.22 -29.47
CA ARG A 29 6.13 15.27 -30.60
C ARG A 29 7.44 14.50 -30.69
N PRO A 30 7.43 13.15 -30.76
CA PRO A 30 8.68 12.38 -30.87
C PRO A 30 9.32 12.60 -32.23
N LEU A 31 10.65 12.78 -32.24
CA LEU A 31 11.45 12.79 -33.45
C LEU A 31 11.88 11.36 -33.82
N LEU A 32 11.74 11.05 -35.09
CA LEU A 32 12.10 9.78 -35.71
C LEU A 32 13.15 10.03 -36.80
N TRP A 33 14.07 9.10 -36.98
CA TRP A 33 15.05 9.07 -38.05
C TRP A 33 14.55 8.13 -39.15
N GLU A 34 14.15 8.71 -40.27
CA GLU A 34 13.56 8.02 -41.42
C GLU A 34 14.14 8.65 -42.70
N ASP A 35 14.56 7.81 -43.66
CA ASP A 35 15.08 8.23 -44.97
C ASP A 35 16.13 9.35 -44.94
N GLY A 36 17.05 9.30 -43.96
CA GLY A 36 18.13 10.26 -43.81
C GLY A 36 17.74 11.60 -43.17
N ARG A 37 16.53 11.71 -42.61
CA ARG A 37 16.00 12.92 -41.99
C ARG A 37 15.38 12.65 -40.62
N PHE A 38 15.34 13.67 -39.78
CA PHE A 38 14.60 13.70 -38.52
C PHE A 38 13.18 14.22 -38.74
N VAL A 39 12.20 13.33 -38.65
CA VAL A 39 10.79 13.62 -38.95
C VAL A 39 9.90 13.53 -37.71
N ARG A 40 8.77 14.23 -37.76
CA ARG A 40 7.68 14.10 -36.80
C ARG A 40 6.82 12.90 -37.20
N ARG A 41 6.32 12.15 -36.20
CA ARG A 41 5.50 10.96 -36.45
C ARG A 41 4.20 11.22 -37.23
N ASP A 42 3.65 12.42 -37.12
CA ASP A 42 2.36 12.84 -37.68
C ASP A 42 2.47 13.63 -39.00
N GLY A 43 3.66 13.68 -39.60
CA GLY A 43 3.92 14.38 -40.85
C GLY A 43 4.23 15.87 -40.67
N GLY A 44 5.01 16.42 -41.60
CA GLY A 44 5.55 17.78 -41.60
C GLY A 44 6.97 17.82 -42.20
N SER A 45 7.52 19.01 -42.42
CA SER A 45 8.95 19.14 -42.77
C SER A 45 9.82 18.49 -41.70
N GLY A 46 10.71 17.59 -42.08
CA GLY A 46 11.75 17.06 -41.21
C GLY A 46 13.01 17.92 -41.27
N PHE A 47 13.98 17.60 -40.43
CA PHE A 47 15.31 18.23 -40.42
C PHE A 47 16.33 17.26 -41.04
N SER A 48 17.30 17.75 -41.79
CA SER A 48 18.58 17.05 -41.97
C SER A 48 19.33 16.99 -40.63
N ALA A 49 20.46 16.29 -40.59
CA ALA A 49 21.28 16.29 -39.39
C ALA A 49 21.84 17.68 -39.08
N GLU A 50 22.27 18.41 -40.12
CA GLU A 50 22.80 19.76 -40.05
C GLU A 50 21.72 20.75 -39.58
N GLU A 51 20.53 20.71 -40.22
CA GLU A 51 19.39 21.56 -39.85
C GLU A 51 18.96 21.32 -38.39
N LEU A 52 18.97 20.07 -37.92
CA LEU A 52 18.62 19.76 -36.54
C LEU A 52 19.65 20.31 -35.55
N LEU A 53 20.94 20.22 -35.88
CA LEU A 53 22.02 20.74 -35.04
C LEU A 53 22.00 22.27 -34.97
N GLU A 54 21.72 22.94 -36.09
CA GLU A 54 21.52 24.40 -36.13
C GLU A 54 20.33 24.80 -35.24
N GLU A 55 19.19 24.14 -35.40
CA GLU A 55 18.00 24.42 -34.58
C GLU A 55 18.22 24.14 -33.09
N LEU A 56 18.98 23.08 -32.75
CA LEU A 56 19.37 22.79 -31.36
C LEU A 56 20.29 23.88 -30.78
N ALA A 57 21.15 24.49 -31.59
CA ALA A 57 22.04 25.57 -31.17
C ALA A 57 21.28 26.90 -31.00
N GLU A 58 20.37 27.20 -31.92
CA GLU A 58 19.60 28.46 -31.91
C GLU A 58 18.47 28.45 -30.88
N THR A 59 17.71 27.35 -30.81
CA THR A 59 16.49 27.27 -29.97
C THR A 59 16.43 25.96 -29.16
N PRO A 60 17.38 25.70 -28.25
CA PRO A 60 17.45 24.44 -27.49
C PRO A 60 16.20 24.14 -26.66
N THR A 61 15.46 25.18 -26.24
CA THR A 61 14.22 25.06 -25.45
C THR A 61 13.07 24.39 -26.19
N ARG A 62 13.16 24.25 -27.52
CA ARG A 62 12.19 23.48 -28.31
C ARG A 62 12.40 21.97 -28.20
N PHE A 63 13.47 21.50 -27.57
CA PHE A 63 13.77 20.08 -27.51
C PHE A 63 13.70 19.55 -26.08
N SER A 64 13.22 18.31 -25.94
CA SER A 64 13.27 17.59 -24.68
C SER A 64 13.68 16.14 -24.89
N PRO A 65 14.59 15.60 -24.07
CA PRO A 65 14.99 14.20 -24.19
C PRO A 65 13.86 13.27 -23.74
N ASN A 66 13.82 12.06 -24.30
CA ASN A 66 12.95 11.00 -23.81
C ASN A 66 13.56 10.29 -22.59
N VAL A 67 12.85 9.28 -22.06
CA VAL A 67 13.28 8.52 -20.88
C VAL A 67 14.68 7.90 -21.02
N ALA A 68 15.12 7.56 -22.23
CA ALA A 68 16.43 6.97 -22.48
C ALA A 68 17.54 8.02 -22.58
N LEU A 69 17.29 9.15 -23.24
CA LEU A 69 18.28 10.22 -23.42
C LEU A 69 18.36 11.17 -22.23
N ARG A 70 17.30 11.30 -21.42
CA ARG A 70 17.28 12.25 -20.29
C ARG A 70 18.41 12.01 -19.28
N PRO A 71 18.71 10.77 -18.84
CA PRO A 71 19.84 10.53 -17.95
C PRO A 71 21.19 10.89 -18.57
N ILE A 72 21.36 10.65 -19.87
CA ILE A 72 22.59 11.03 -20.59
C ILE A 72 22.77 12.55 -20.59
N VAL A 73 21.72 13.31 -20.91
CA VAL A 73 21.77 14.77 -20.90
C VAL A 73 22.08 15.29 -19.50
N GLN A 74 21.49 14.69 -18.47
CA GLN A 74 21.80 15.00 -17.07
C GLN A 74 23.29 14.82 -16.78
N ASP A 75 23.88 13.70 -17.18
CA ASP A 75 25.27 13.36 -16.85
C ASP A 75 26.30 14.02 -17.77
N ALA A 76 25.87 14.52 -18.94
CA ALA A 76 26.65 15.43 -19.75
C ALA A 76 26.73 16.84 -19.13
N LEU A 77 25.68 17.27 -18.43
CA LEU A 77 25.59 18.60 -17.80
C LEU A 77 26.13 18.62 -16.37
N LEU A 78 26.01 17.51 -15.64
CA LEU A 78 26.35 17.40 -14.23
C LEU A 78 27.39 16.29 -14.03
N PRO A 79 28.42 16.49 -13.18
CA PRO A 79 29.36 15.44 -12.81
C PRO A 79 28.70 14.42 -11.84
N THR A 80 27.76 13.65 -12.36
CA THR A 80 26.93 12.72 -11.57
C THR A 80 27.75 11.50 -11.13
N LEU A 81 28.09 11.43 -9.85
CA LEU A 81 28.71 10.23 -9.27
C LEU A 81 27.68 9.10 -9.08
N VAL A 82 26.51 9.43 -8.54
CA VAL A 82 25.45 8.49 -8.17
C VAL A 82 24.10 8.99 -8.68
N TYR A 83 23.36 8.09 -9.34
CA TYR A 83 21.96 8.27 -9.70
C TYR A 83 21.06 7.60 -8.65
N VAL A 84 20.24 8.40 -7.96
CA VAL A 84 19.26 7.90 -6.98
C VAL A 84 17.91 7.68 -7.66
N GLY A 85 17.45 6.43 -7.73
CA GLY A 85 16.26 6.07 -8.51
C GLY A 85 15.34 5.07 -7.84
N GLY A 86 14.06 5.11 -8.21
CA GLY A 86 13.11 4.07 -7.83
C GLY A 86 13.36 2.73 -8.54
N PRO A 87 12.66 1.64 -8.13
CA PRO A 87 12.85 0.31 -8.72
C PRO A 87 12.68 0.27 -10.24
N SER A 88 11.67 0.96 -10.77
CA SER A 88 11.42 1.05 -12.21
C SER A 88 12.50 1.84 -12.94
N GLU A 89 13.09 2.84 -12.29
CA GLU A 89 14.15 3.65 -12.89
C GLU A 89 15.45 2.88 -13.00
N ILE A 90 15.86 2.23 -11.91
CA ILE A 90 17.05 1.36 -11.89
C ILE A 90 16.91 0.26 -12.94
N ALA A 91 15.73 -0.36 -13.04
CA ALA A 91 15.47 -1.40 -14.02
C ALA A 91 15.64 -0.91 -15.47
N TYR A 92 15.19 0.31 -15.80
CA TYR A 92 15.40 0.84 -17.15
C TYR A 92 16.83 1.33 -17.38
N PHE A 93 17.52 1.82 -16.34
CA PHE A 93 18.89 2.31 -16.41
C PHE A 93 19.87 1.22 -16.84
N ALA A 94 19.60 -0.04 -16.46
CA ALA A 94 20.35 -1.21 -16.93
C ALA A 94 20.31 -1.39 -18.46
N GLN A 95 19.37 -0.74 -19.17
CA GLN A 95 19.30 -0.76 -20.64
C GLN A 95 20.14 0.33 -21.30
N LEU A 96 20.60 1.33 -20.54
CA LEU A 96 21.22 2.54 -21.09
C LEU A 96 22.73 2.42 -21.28
N GLY A 97 23.37 1.37 -20.75
CA GLY A 97 24.83 1.17 -20.89
C GLY A 97 25.38 1.34 -22.31
N PRO A 98 24.74 0.79 -23.37
CA PRO A 98 25.18 1.02 -24.74
C PRO A 98 25.11 2.48 -25.19
N LEU A 99 24.16 3.27 -24.66
CA LEU A 99 24.01 4.68 -25.00
C LEU A 99 25.10 5.53 -24.33
N TYR A 100 25.43 5.25 -23.05
CA TYR A 100 26.58 5.85 -22.38
C TYR A 100 27.89 5.57 -23.13
N ALA A 101 28.12 4.31 -23.52
CA ALA A 101 29.30 3.92 -24.28
C ALA A 101 29.37 4.58 -25.66
N ALA A 102 28.24 4.74 -26.35
CA ALA A 102 28.19 5.37 -27.66
C ALA A 102 28.46 6.89 -27.62
N LEU A 103 28.24 7.53 -26.47
CA LEU A 103 28.42 8.96 -26.27
C LEU A 103 29.65 9.31 -25.43
N ASP A 104 30.51 8.31 -25.17
CA ASP A 104 31.73 8.44 -24.37
C ASP A 104 31.52 9.09 -22.99
N LEU A 105 30.41 8.73 -22.34
CA LEU A 105 30.06 9.22 -21.01
C LEU A 105 30.19 8.10 -19.97
N PRO A 106 30.75 8.39 -18.78
CA PRO A 106 30.75 7.43 -17.68
C PRO A 106 29.31 7.23 -17.18
N GLN A 107 28.88 5.96 -17.09
CA GLN A 107 27.59 5.65 -16.48
C GLN A 107 27.69 5.83 -14.94
N PRO A 108 26.79 6.58 -14.29
CA PRO A 108 26.84 6.79 -12.85
C PRO A 108 26.53 5.51 -12.08
N GLN A 109 26.97 5.45 -10.82
CA GLN A 109 26.57 4.38 -9.91
C GLN A 109 25.07 4.49 -9.62
N LEU A 110 24.36 3.36 -9.60
CA LEU A 110 22.93 3.34 -9.33
C LEU A 110 22.67 3.06 -7.86
N CYS A 111 21.99 3.99 -7.19
CA CYS A 111 21.57 3.84 -5.80
C CYS A 111 20.03 3.78 -5.73
N PRO A 112 19.45 2.72 -5.14
CA PRO A 112 18.03 2.72 -4.80
C PRO A 112 17.69 3.89 -3.89
N ARG A 113 16.65 4.65 -4.24
CA ARG A 113 16.08 5.61 -3.28
C ARG A 113 15.56 4.86 -2.06
N LEU A 114 15.54 5.54 -0.92
CA LEU A 114 14.86 5.06 0.27
C LEU A 114 13.40 4.73 -0.06
N SER A 115 12.98 3.54 0.38
CA SER A 115 11.59 3.11 0.33
C SER A 115 11.06 3.07 1.75
N LEU A 116 9.91 3.71 2.01
CA LEU A 116 9.45 3.95 3.38
C LEU A 116 7.95 3.73 3.55
N THR A 117 7.56 3.13 4.67
CA THR A 117 6.20 3.23 5.23
C THR A 117 6.25 3.95 6.57
N LEU A 118 5.48 5.03 6.69
CA LEU A 118 5.27 5.75 7.94
C LEU A 118 4.10 5.14 8.71
N VAL A 119 4.36 4.65 9.92
CA VAL A 119 3.35 4.09 10.81
C VAL A 119 2.99 5.13 11.87
N GLU A 120 1.83 5.75 11.70
CA GLU A 120 1.27 6.68 12.69
C GLU A 120 0.87 5.93 13.98
N PRO A 121 0.74 6.61 15.14
CA PRO A 121 0.57 5.90 16.40
C PRO A 121 -0.70 5.06 16.46
N ARG A 122 -1.80 5.52 15.84
CA ARG A 122 -3.06 4.77 15.87
C ARG A 122 -2.98 3.45 15.08
N PRO A 123 -2.46 3.42 13.83
CA PRO A 123 -2.07 2.17 13.18
C PRO A 123 -1.10 1.31 14.00
N ALA A 124 -0.07 1.90 14.62
CA ALA A 124 0.90 1.16 15.45
C ALA A 124 0.23 0.43 16.63
N GLU A 125 -0.64 1.11 17.37
CA GLU A 125 -1.44 0.53 18.46
C GLU A 125 -2.27 -0.66 17.98
N LEU A 126 -2.89 -0.55 16.79
CA LEU A 126 -3.73 -1.63 16.25
C LEU A 126 -2.88 -2.82 15.79
N LEU A 127 -1.72 -2.58 15.15
CA LEU A 127 -0.78 -3.65 14.80
C LEU A 127 -0.35 -4.43 16.05
N ALA A 128 0.09 -3.71 17.10
CA ALA A 128 0.51 -4.31 18.35
C ALA A 128 -0.63 -5.06 19.07
N ARG A 129 -1.80 -4.43 19.18
CA ARG A 129 -2.98 -5.02 19.84
C ARG A 129 -3.39 -6.35 19.21
N TYR A 130 -3.26 -6.47 17.89
CA TYR A 130 -3.68 -7.67 17.16
C TYR A 130 -2.52 -8.60 16.80
N GLY A 131 -1.27 -8.23 17.09
CA GLY A 131 -0.08 -9.00 16.72
C GLY A 131 0.03 -9.17 15.20
N LEU A 132 -0.27 -8.11 14.45
CA LEU A 132 -0.17 -8.10 13.00
C LEU A 132 1.19 -7.55 12.57
N ALA A 133 1.83 -8.23 11.62
CA ALA A 133 2.95 -7.66 10.90
C ALA A 133 2.44 -6.71 9.82
N LEU A 134 3.24 -5.71 9.44
CA LEU A 134 2.91 -4.81 8.33
C LEU A 134 2.68 -5.58 7.03
N THR A 135 3.47 -6.63 6.79
CA THR A 135 3.37 -7.51 5.62
C THR A 135 2.04 -8.27 5.53
N ASP A 136 1.37 -8.52 6.64
CA ASP A 136 0.05 -9.17 6.64
C ASP A 136 -0.99 -8.31 5.91
N LEU A 137 -0.86 -6.99 5.98
CA LEU A 137 -1.85 -6.05 5.46
C LEU A 137 -1.98 -6.09 3.93
N PHE A 138 -0.96 -6.59 3.22
CA PHE A 138 -1.00 -6.77 1.76
C PHE A 138 -1.98 -7.87 1.33
N ALA A 139 -2.43 -8.74 2.23
CA ALA A 139 -3.51 -9.69 1.97
C ALA A 139 -4.89 -9.00 1.82
N GLY A 140 -4.99 -7.72 2.21
CA GLY A 140 -6.18 -6.90 2.03
C GLY A 140 -7.19 -6.98 3.19
N VAL A 141 -8.20 -6.12 3.13
CA VAL A 141 -9.15 -5.88 4.23
C VAL A 141 -9.91 -7.15 4.64
N ALA A 142 -10.34 -7.95 3.68
CA ALA A 142 -11.11 -9.16 3.95
C ALA A 142 -10.31 -10.19 4.75
N ALA A 143 -9.05 -10.42 4.37
CA ALA A 143 -8.15 -11.35 5.05
C ALA A 143 -7.81 -10.87 6.47
N ILE A 144 -7.52 -9.57 6.64
CA ILE A 144 -7.29 -9.00 7.97
C ILE A 144 -8.54 -9.10 8.84
N ARG A 145 -9.72 -8.76 8.31
CA ARG A 145 -10.98 -8.91 9.05
C ARG A 145 -11.19 -10.35 9.51
N GLN A 146 -10.99 -11.32 8.62
CA GLN A 146 -11.12 -12.73 8.96
C GLN A 146 -10.16 -13.13 10.09
N ARG A 147 -8.88 -12.73 10.00
CA ARG A 147 -7.87 -13.00 11.04
C ARG A 147 -8.21 -12.36 12.39
N LEU A 148 -8.85 -11.18 12.37
CA LEU A 148 -9.35 -10.52 13.58
C LEU A 148 -10.57 -11.24 14.18
N LEU A 149 -11.39 -11.90 13.35
CA LEU A 149 -12.60 -12.63 13.75
C LEU A 149 -12.33 -14.07 14.22
N GLU A 150 -11.41 -14.78 13.58
CA GLU A 150 -11.04 -16.19 13.87
C GLU A 150 -10.59 -16.43 15.32
N ARG A 151 -10.24 -15.37 16.05
CA ARG A 151 -9.94 -15.42 17.49
C ARG A 151 -11.18 -15.56 18.38
N THR A 152 -12.36 -15.77 17.81
CA THR A 152 -13.63 -15.73 18.54
C THR A 152 -14.70 -16.61 17.87
N LEU A 153 -14.72 -17.92 18.13
CA LEU A 153 -15.84 -18.78 17.75
C LEU A 153 -16.03 -20.01 18.67
N ASP A 154 -17.05 -19.98 19.55
CA ASP A 154 -17.85 -21.18 19.94
C ASP A 154 -19.20 -20.89 20.67
N ASP A 155 -19.76 -19.69 20.56
CA ASP A 155 -20.70 -19.19 21.58
C ASP A 155 -22.21 -19.50 21.37
N VAL A 156 -22.65 -19.82 20.14
CA VAL A 156 -24.10 -19.93 19.83
C VAL A 156 -24.71 -21.24 20.34
N ARG A 157 -23.96 -22.35 20.29
CA ARG A 157 -24.43 -23.66 20.75
C ARG A 157 -24.64 -23.68 22.27
N LEU A 158 -23.84 -22.92 23.01
CA LEU A 158 -23.94 -22.75 24.46
C LEU A 158 -25.29 -22.19 24.92
N PHE A 159 -25.90 -21.27 24.15
CA PHE A 159 -27.22 -20.73 24.51
C PHE A 159 -28.34 -21.76 24.32
N GLU A 160 -28.26 -22.59 23.28
CA GLU A 160 -29.22 -23.68 23.04
C GLU A 160 -29.09 -24.77 24.13
N ASP A 161 -27.87 -25.09 24.52
CA ASP A 161 -27.60 -26.04 25.61
C ASP A 161 -28.10 -25.51 26.97
N ALA A 162 -27.85 -24.23 27.27
CA ALA A 162 -28.37 -23.58 28.48
C ALA A 162 -29.90 -23.56 28.51
N HIS A 163 -30.56 -23.29 27.38
CA HIS A 163 -32.01 -23.33 27.26
C HIS A 163 -32.57 -24.72 27.58
N ARG A 164 -32.00 -25.78 26.97
CA ARG A 164 -32.40 -27.16 27.25
C ARG A 164 -32.21 -27.53 28.72
N ALA A 165 -31.04 -27.25 29.29
CA ALA A 165 -30.73 -27.59 30.67
C ALA A 165 -31.72 -26.97 31.68
N VAL A 166 -32.09 -25.70 31.48
CA VAL A 166 -33.06 -25.01 32.34
C VAL A 166 -34.47 -25.55 32.15
N ALA A 167 -34.90 -25.79 30.90
CA ALA A 167 -36.21 -26.34 30.61
C ALA A 167 -36.40 -27.74 31.25
N ASP A 168 -35.39 -28.60 31.16
CA ASP A 168 -35.40 -29.94 31.73
C ASP A 168 -35.41 -29.91 33.26
N ALA A 169 -34.66 -28.99 33.87
CA ALA A 169 -34.63 -28.82 35.33
C ALA A 169 -35.98 -28.41 35.90
N VAL A 170 -36.67 -27.48 35.23
CA VAL A 170 -38.01 -27.03 35.63
C VAL A 170 -39.05 -28.14 35.39
N GLU A 171 -38.93 -28.88 34.28
CA GLU A 171 -39.86 -29.97 33.95
C GLU A 171 -39.86 -31.09 35.00
N LYS A 172 -38.72 -31.37 35.63
CA LYS A 172 -38.60 -32.34 36.73
C LYS A 172 -39.47 -32.02 37.94
N LEU A 173 -39.92 -30.77 38.11
CA LEU A 173 -40.80 -30.36 39.20
C LEU A 173 -42.28 -30.69 38.92
N ARG A 174 -42.65 -31.00 37.67
CA ARG A 174 -44.06 -31.24 37.29
C ARG A 174 -44.75 -32.33 38.12
N PRO A 175 -44.15 -33.51 38.36
CA PRO A 175 -44.82 -34.56 39.12
C PRO A 175 -45.14 -34.13 40.56
N LEU A 176 -44.19 -33.44 41.21
CA LEU A 176 -44.34 -32.95 42.59
C LEU A 176 -45.40 -31.85 42.69
N LEU A 177 -45.45 -30.93 41.73
CA LEU A 177 -46.46 -29.87 41.70
C LEU A 177 -47.86 -30.40 41.40
N ARG A 178 -47.97 -31.38 40.50
CA ARG A 178 -49.25 -32.03 40.16
C ARG A 178 -49.82 -32.82 41.34
N ASP A 179 -48.96 -33.51 42.09
CA ASP A 179 -49.34 -34.27 43.28
C ASP A 179 -49.84 -33.35 44.42
N ALA A 180 -49.22 -32.18 44.58
CA ALA A 180 -49.64 -31.18 45.57
C ALA A 180 -50.98 -30.50 45.19
N GLU A 181 -51.07 -29.92 43.98
CA GLU A 181 -52.32 -29.29 43.49
C GLU A 181 -52.31 -29.16 41.95
N PRO A 182 -53.30 -29.72 41.22
CA PRO A 182 -53.33 -29.67 39.75
C PRO A 182 -53.32 -28.25 39.14
N THR A 183 -53.76 -27.23 39.88
CA THR A 183 -53.79 -25.83 39.41
C THR A 183 -52.38 -25.25 39.23
N LEU A 184 -51.35 -25.85 39.85
CA LEU A 184 -49.96 -25.42 39.80
C LEU A 184 -49.25 -25.69 38.47
N GLU A 185 -49.86 -26.46 37.56
CA GLU A 185 -49.32 -26.65 36.20
C GLU A 185 -49.27 -25.35 35.39
N ARG A 186 -50.25 -24.46 35.56
CA ARG A 186 -50.27 -23.16 34.88
C ARG A 186 -49.10 -22.26 35.32
N PRO A 187 -48.83 -22.07 36.63
CA PRO A 187 -47.61 -21.44 37.12
C PRO A 187 -46.32 -22.07 36.59
N LEU A 188 -46.25 -23.39 36.46
CA LEU A 188 -45.07 -24.08 35.93
C LEU A 188 -44.81 -23.71 34.46
N GLU A 189 -45.82 -23.77 33.60
CA GLU A 189 -45.69 -23.37 32.18
C GLU A 189 -45.28 -21.90 32.05
N ARG A 190 -45.88 -21.02 32.86
CA ARG A 190 -45.50 -19.59 32.90
C ARG A 190 -44.04 -19.40 33.31
N THR A 191 -43.54 -20.21 34.24
CA THR A 191 -42.15 -20.18 34.68
C THR A 191 -41.21 -20.63 33.57
N LYS A 192 -41.52 -21.73 32.87
CA LYS A 192 -40.75 -22.20 31.70
C LYS A 192 -40.67 -21.14 30.61
N GLU A 193 -41.80 -20.52 30.26
CA GLU A 193 -41.86 -19.47 29.23
C GLU A 193 -41.09 -18.21 29.65
N THR A 194 -41.13 -17.85 30.93
CA THR A 194 -40.38 -16.71 31.48
C THR A 194 -38.87 -16.96 31.41
N MET A 195 -38.40 -18.14 31.83
CA MET A 195 -36.98 -18.49 31.77
C MET A 195 -36.47 -18.54 30.32
N ARG A 196 -37.26 -19.13 29.41
CA ARG A 196 -36.98 -19.11 27.96
C ARG A 196 -36.78 -17.69 27.45
N ARG A 197 -37.69 -16.78 27.78
CA ARG A 197 -37.58 -15.37 27.40
C ARG A 197 -36.32 -14.70 27.94
N GLN A 198 -35.94 -14.96 29.19
CA GLN A 198 -34.74 -14.36 29.79
C GLN A 198 -33.46 -14.84 29.09
N ILE A 199 -33.36 -16.14 28.79
CA ILE A 199 -32.24 -16.70 28.04
C ILE A 199 -32.20 -16.11 26.62
N GLU A 200 -33.35 -15.96 25.97
CA GLU A 200 -33.45 -15.33 24.66
C GLU A 200 -33.03 -13.85 24.69
N THR A 201 -33.42 -13.08 25.71
CA THR A 201 -32.96 -11.69 25.89
C THR A 201 -31.43 -11.62 26.02
N LEU A 202 -30.81 -12.53 26.80
CA LEU A 202 -29.36 -12.62 26.91
C LEU A 202 -28.71 -12.97 25.56
N ARG A 203 -29.29 -13.91 24.81
CA ARG A 203 -28.84 -14.28 23.46
C ARG A 203 -28.88 -13.08 22.52
N GLN A 204 -29.95 -12.29 22.54
CA GLN A 204 -30.07 -11.08 21.72
C GLN A 204 -29.01 -10.02 22.08
N HIS A 205 -28.77 -9.78 23.37
CA HIS A 205 -27.70 -8.87 23.80
C HIS A 205 -26.32 -9.36 23.36
N TYR A 206 -26.07 -10.67 23.47
CA TYR A 206 -24.83 -11.28 22.99
C TYR A 206 -24.65 -11.11 21.47
N LEU A 207 -25.68 -11.40 20.68
CA LEU A 207 -25.64 -11.23 19.22
C LEU A 207 -25.44 -9.76 18.82
N GLN A 208 -26.09 -8.82 19.49
CA GLN A 208 -25.87 -7.39 19.27
C GLN A 208 -24.43 -6.96 19.62
N ALA A 209 -23.90 -7.42 20.76
CA ALA A 209 -22.52 -7.13 21.15
C ALA A 209 -21.52 -7.72 20.14
N ARG A 210 -21.80 -8.91 19.62
CA ARG A 210 -21.00 -9.57 18.58
C ARG A 210 -21.06 -8.84 17.24
N ALA A 211 -22.25 -8.44 16.78
CA ALA A 211 -22.42 -7.66 15.56
C ALA A 211 -21.69 -6.31 15.65
N ARG A 212 -21.80 -5.61 16.80
CA ARG A 212 -21.03 -4.38 17.06
C ARG A 212 -19.53 -4.63 17.05
N ARG A 213 -19.07 -5.72 17.66
CA ARG A 213 -17.65 -6.10 17.67
C ARG A 213 -17.15 -6.37 16.25
N ASP A 214 -17.91 -7.11 15.44
CA ASP A 214 -17.57 -7.39 14.05
C ASP A 214 -17.48 -6.10 13.21
N GLU A 215 -18.43 -5.19 13.38
CA GLU A 215 -18.39 -3.88 12.72
C GLU A 215 -17.17 -3.04 13.15
N VAL A 216 -16.82 -3.05 14.44
CA VAL A 216 -15.61 -2.39 14.96
C VAL A 216 -14.35 -3.00 14.37
N LEU A 217 -14.23 -4.32 14.38
CA LEU A 217 -13.07 -5.03 13.81
C LEU A 217 -12.96 -4.79 12.31
N SER A 218 -14.08 -4.78 11.59
CA SER A 218 -14.15 -4.45 10.17
C SER A 218 -13.64 -3.04 9.89
N ARG A 219 -14.09 -2.04 10.65
CA ARG A 219 -13.58 -0.66 10.54
C ARG A 219 -12.10 -0.55 10.87
N GLN A 220 -11.62 -1.29 11.87
CA GLN A 220 -10.20 -1.30 12.24
C GLN A 220 -9.33 -1.95 11.17
N ALA A 221 -9.74 -3.09 10.61
CA ALA A 221 -9.08 -3.74 9.49
C ALA A 221 -9.00 -2.81 8.27
N GLN A 222 -10.11 -2.15 7.94
CA GLN A 222 -10.16 -1.19 6.84
C GLN A 222 -9.21 -0.01 7.08
N ARG A 223 -9.22 0.58 8.28
CA ARG A 223 -8.32 1.69 8.63
C ARG A 223 -6.84 1.30 8.54
N LEU A 224 -6.47 0.11 9.04
CA LEU A 224 -5.11 -0.39 8.97
C LEU A 224 -4.63 -0.55 7.53
N VAL A 225 -5.40 -1.26 6.71
CA VAL A 225 -5.02 -1.52 5.31
C VAL A 225 -4.97 -0.21 4.51
N LEU A 226 -5.96 0.67 4.65
CA LEU A 226 -5.95 1.96 3.94
C LEU A 226 -4.77 2.85 4.36
N ALA A 227 -4.32 2.77 5.61
CA ALA A 227 -3.21 3.58 6.10
C ALA A 227 -1.84 3.03 5.67
N LEU A 228 -1.64 1.71 5.64
CA LEU A 228 -0.31 1.11 5.54
C LEU A 228 -0.09 0.28 4.26
N ALA A 229 -1.16 -0.30 3.69
CA ALA A 229 -1.12 -1.07 2.44
C ALA A 229 -2.28 -0.67 1.50
N PRO A 230 -2.46 0.63 1.21
CA PRO A 230 -3.59 1.12 0.40
C PRO A 230 -3.63 0.44 -0.96
N GLN A 231 -4.79 -0.12 -1.31
CA GLN A 231 -5.01 -0.85 -2.58
C GLN A 231 -4.03 -2.04 -2.77
N GLY A 232 -3.46 -2.58 -1.68
CA GLY A 232 -2.44 -3.63 -1.75
C GLY A 232 -1.08 -3.15 -2.28
N MET A 233 -0.87 -1.83 -2.33
CA MET A 233 0.39 -1.21 -2.75
C MET A 233 1.18 -0.70 -1.54
N LEU A 234 2.49 -0.49 -1.73
CA LEU A 234 3.32 0.25 -0.77
C LEU A 234 2.72 1.63 -0.52
N GLN A 235 2.75 2.07 0.75
CA GLN A 235 2.21 3.37 1.17
C GLN A 235 2.76 4.53 0.31
N GLU A 236 4.07 4.58 0.09
CA GLU A 236 4.76 5.59 -0.72
C GLU A 236 4.35 5.64 -2.20
N ARG A 237 3.66 4.61 -2.71
CA ARG A 237 3.17 4.56 -4.10
C ARG A 237 1.74 5.03 -4.25
N ALA A 238 0.99 5.11 -3.15
CA ALA A 238 -0.44 5.44 -3.17
C ALA A 238 -0.75 6.74 -2.42
N MET A 239 0.02 7.04 -1.38
CA MET A 239 -0.20 8.20 -0.52
C MET A 239 0.67 9.37 -0.93
N ASN A 240 0.09 10.56 -0.81
CA ASN A 240 0.81 11.81 -1.03
C ASN A 240 1.54 12.25 0.25
N ALA A 241 2.83 12.53 0.12
CA ALA A 241 3.70 12.96 1.23
C ALA A 241 3.23 14.26 1.91
N PHE A 242 2.54 15.15 1.18
CA PHE A 242 2.00 16.40 1.73
C PHE A 242 0.98 16.15 2.84
N SER A 243 0.29 15.01 2.86
CA SER A 243 -0.64 14.69 3.95
C SER A 243 0.09 14.53 5.30
N PHE A 244 1.25 13.88 5.28
CA PHE A 244 2.13 13.73 6.44
C PHE A 244 2.87 15.03 6.76
N LEU A 245 3.35 15.77 5.74
CA LEU A 245 4.01 17.05 5.95
C LEU A 245 3.08 18.11 6.55
N ALA A 246 1.82 18.18 6.12
CA ALA A 246 0.85 19.10 6.69
C ALA A 246 0.54 18.78 8.16
N ARG A 247 0.59 17.49 8.55
CA ARG A 247 0.32 17.03 9.92
C ARG A 247 1.53 17.18 10.85
N TYR A 248 2.73 16.88 10.35
CA TYR A 248 3.93 16.72 11.19
C TYR A 248 5.01 17.79 10.94
N GLY A 249 4.89 18.56 9.84
CA GLY A 249 5.83 19.62 9.48
C GLY A 249 7.29 19.14 9.45
N ALA A 250 8.19 20.00 9.92
CA ALA A 250 9.63 19.73 9.93
C ALA A 250 10.04 18.52 10.80
N ARG A 251 9.19 18.05 11.71
CA ARG A 251 9.49 16.86 12.54
C ARG A 251 9.59 15.60 11.70
N LEU A 252 8.84 15.51 10.60
CA LEU A 252 8.91 14.37 9.70
C LEU A 252 10.32 14.20 9.11
N PHE A 253 10.90 15.30 8.62
CA PHE A 253 12.25 15.25 8.04
C PHE A 253 13.31 14.87 9.08
N ARG A 254 13.18 15.36 10.32
CA ARG A 254 14.08 14.97 11.41
C ARG A 254 13.97 13.49 11.72
N ALA A 255 12.75 12.96 11.89
CA ALA A 255 12.54 11.54 12.15
C ALA A 255 13.10 10.65 11.02
N ILE A 256 12.85 11.01 9.76
CA ILE A 256 13.40 10.29 8.60
C ILE A 256 14.93 10.29 8.63
N ARG A 257 15.55 11.45 8.87
CA ARG A 257 17.00 11.58 8.90
C ARG A 257 17.64 10.81 10.06
N ASP A 258 17.01 10.84 11.22
CA ASP A 258 17.58 10.29 12.46
C ASP A 258 17.38 8.76 12.57
N GLU A 259 16.33 8.21 11.94
CA GLU A 259 16.01 6.78 12.02
C GLU A 259 16.32 5.96 10.76
N LEU A 260 16.50 6.58 9.59
CA LEU A 260 16.76 5.84 8.34
C LEU A 260 18.19 6.02 7.86
N GLU A 261 18.86 4.89 7.68
CA GLU A 261 20.17 4.85 7.02
C GLU A 261 20.01 5.06 5.50
N PRO A 262 20.76 5.99 4.88
CA PRO A 262 20.63 6.30 3.47
C PRO A 262 21.12 5.19 2.53
N ASP A 263 21.98 4.27 3.00
CA ASP A 263 22.56 3.17 2.21
C ASP A 263 21.87 1.81 2.48
N THR A 264 20.55 1.83 2.62
CA THR A 264 19.77 0.59 2.76
C THR A 264 19.02 0.25 1.48
N ARG A 265 18.98 -1.05 1.17
CA ARG A 265 18.14 -1.61 0.11
C ARG A 265 16.81 -2.17 0.65
N ALA A 266 16.67 -2.21 1.97
CA ALA A 266 15.46 -2.68 2.61
C ALA A 266 14.37 -1.60 2.58
N HIS A 267 13.11 -2.03 2.65
CA HIS A 267 12.01 -1.10 2.89
C HIS A 267 12.05 -0.67 4.36
N GLY A 268 12.19 0.62 4.60
CA GLY A 268 12.14 1.21 5.93
C GLY A 268 10.71 1.27 6.47
N VAL A 269 10.57 1.05 7.78
CA VAL A 269 9.31 1.23 8.49
C VAL A 269 9.57 2.18 9.66
N LEU A 270 9.01 3.39 9.58
CA LEU A 270 9.22 4.44 10.58
C LEU A 270 7.98 4.55 11.46
N PHE A 271 8.12 4.21 12.75
CA PHE A 271 7.05 4.35 13.74
C PHE A 271 7.04 5.75 14.33
N PHE A 272 6.08 6.57 13.91
CA PHE A 272 6.05 7.99 14.27
C PHE A 272 5.36 8.21 15.63
N SER A 273 6.08 8.75 16.62
CA SER A 273 5.54 9.10 17.94
C SER A 273 5.08 10.56 18.00
N HIS A 274 4.01 10.84 18.74
CA HIS A 274 3.54 12.22 18.96
C HIS A 274 4.39 12.97 19.99
N SER A 275 5.00 12.25 20.94
CA SER A 275 5.93 12.78 21.94
C SER A 275 7.20 13.30 21.25
N GLY A 276 7.65 14.49 21.66
CA GLY A 276 8.76 15.22 21.03
C GLY A 276 10.15 14.63 21.26
N GLU A 277 10.29 13.35 21.56
CA GLU A 277 11.58 12.70 21.77
C GLU A 277 11.64 11.45 20.89
N ALA A 278 12.68 11.39 20.06
CA ALA A 278 13.04 10.22 19.29
C ALA A 278 13.15 9.02 20.24
N GLY A 279 12.20 8.09 20.14
CA GLY A 279 12.30 6.81 20.82
C GLY A 279 13.36 6.00 20.11
N GLY A 280 14.50 5.78 20.77
CA GLY A 280 15.57 4.92 20.29
C GLY A 280 15.12 3.48 20.00
N PRO A 281 16.03 2.65 19.47
CA PRO A 281 15.72 1.48 18.67
C PRO A 281 15.04 0.38 19.51
N GLY A 282 13.77 0.12 19.20
CA GLY A 282 12.96 -0.96 19.76
C GLY A 282 12.74 -2.09 18.74
N ALA A 283 13.71 -3.00 18.69
CA ALA A 283 13.74 -4.40 18.27
C ALA A 283 12.59 -5.06 17.46
N ALA A 284 13.07 -5.88 16.49
CA ALA A 284 12.54 -7.14 15.90
C ALA A 284 11.54 -7.08 14.74
#